data_AF-J9GVY3-F1
#
_entry.id   AF-J9GVY3-F1
#
_cell.length_a   1.000
_cell.length_b   1.000
_cell.length_c   1.000
_cell.angle_alpha   90.00
_cell.angle_beta   90.00
_cell.angle_gamma   90.00
#
_symmetry.space_group_name_H-M   'P 1'
#
loop_
_entity.id
_entity.type
_entity.pdbx_description
1 polymer ?
#
loop_
_entity_poly.entity_id
_entity_poly.type
_entity_poly.pdbx_seq_one_letter_code
_entity_poly.pdbx_strand_id
1 'polypeptide(L)'
;MKKACLLSLSLLAMSLGAHAVPAKRMVYTMKQSDGTTIQVYKHGESYCAYYTTLDGKVLYSNPDINYDLCYATVVDGKFVPTSIVAHDIADRTQAEIEFLSTCTINAASPEVLDLRGGNEGPRRVHYSSTADGLGKYGTSALGAVKSIGNAKIPVILVNYADVKLQEHSTVELYQRIMAEEGYSDKYGSVGSVRDYFVQNSYGMFNPDFKVVAAVNLSKDRSYYGANSGGSNGGDIRAEEMVIEAVELAAKQGVDFSKLPTRKAM
;
A
#
# COMPACT_ATOMS: atom_id res chain seq x y z
N MET A 1 -33.48 34.67 -10.84
CA MET A 1 -32.86 34.13 -12.08
C MET A 1 -31.33 34.21 -12.05
N LYS A 2 -30.70 35.38 -11.92
CA LYS A 2 -29.22 35.52 -11.90
C LYS A 2 -28.51 34.69 -10.80
N LYS A 3 -29.08 34.64 -9.59
CA LYS A 3 -28.54 33.84 -8.46
C LYS A 3 -28.66 32.32 -8.65
N ALA A 4 -29.69 31.86 -9.39
CA ALA A 4 -29.89 30.45 -9.69
C ALA A 4 -28.92 29.97 -10.79
N CYS A 5 -28.64 30.80 -11.80
CA CYS A 5 -27.63 30.52 -12.83
C CYS A 5 -26.20 30.46 -12.27
N LEU A 6 -25.88 31.25 -11.24
CA LEU A 6 -24.56 31.23 -10.59
C LEU A 6 -24.34 29.97 -9.75
N LEU A 7 -25.39 29.44 -9.12
CA LEU A 7 -25.33 28.18 -8.36
C LEU A 7 -25.18 26.95 -9.29
N SER A 8 -25.87 26.95 -10.43
CA SER A 8 -25.75 25.85 -11.41
C SER A 8 -24.40 25.83 -12.13
N LEU A 9 -23.78 27.00 -12.36
CA LEU A 9 -22.44 27.09 -12.95
C LEU A 9 -21.33 26.61 -12.00
N SER A 10 -21.51 26.80 -10.69
CA SER A 10 -20.56 26.34 -9.68
C SER A 10 -20.64 24.83 -9.43
N LEU A 11 -21.83 24.22 -9.53
CA LEU A 11 -22.00 22.76 -9.48
C LEU A 11 -21.41 22.05 -10.71
N LEU A 12 -21.43 22.67 -11.89
CA LEU A 12 -20.86 22.12 -13.12
C LEU A 12 -19.32 22.15 -13.14
N ALA A 13 -18.70 23.08 -12.41
CA ALA A 13 -17.24 23.17 -12.28
C ALA A 13 -16.65 22.10 -11.35
N MET A 14 -17.46 21.50 -10.46
CA MET A 14 -17.02 20.41 -9.56
C MET A 14 -17.08 19.02 -10.20
N SER A 15 -17.59 18.89 -11.43
CA SER A 15 -17.68 17.61 -12.14
C SER A 15 -16.50 17.31 -13.07
N LEU A 16 -15.43 18.12 -13.03
CA LEU A 16 -14.16 17.72 -13.64
C LEU A 16 -13.60 16.58 -12.79
N GLY A 17 -13.79 15.35 -13.27
CA GLY A 17 -13.27 14.15 -12.63
C GLY A 17 -11.78 14.34 -12.34
N ALA A 18 -11.42 14.20 -11.06
CA ALA A 18 -10.03 14.07 -10.67
C ALA A 18 -9.52 12.75 -11.26
N HIS A 19 -8.97 12.79 -12.48
CA HIS A 19 -8.19 11.69 -12.99
C HIS A 19 -6.98 11.56 -12.09
N ALA A 20 -6.83 10.41 -11.43
CA ALA A 20 -5.64 10.10 -10.66
C ALA A 20 -4.42 10.34 -11.55
N VAL A 21 -3.49 11.19 -11.10
CA VAL A 21 -2.20 11.35 -11.78
C VAL A 21 -1.58 9.96 -11.85
N PRO A 22 -1.27 9.42 -13.05
CA PRO A 22 -0.68 8.11 -13.17
C PRO A 22 0.57 8.03 -12.30
N ALA A 23 0.77 6.92 -11.60
CA ALA A 23 1.98 6.73 -10.81
C ALA A 23 3.21 7.03 -11.68
N LYS A 24 4.19 7.76 -11.13
CA LYS A 24 5.44 8.07 -11.84
C LYS A 24 6.01 6.77 -12.39
N ARG A 25 6.17 6.69 -13.72
CA ARG A 25 6.74 5.51 -14.39
C ARG A 25 8.21 5.42 -14.01
N MET A 26 8.52 4.52 -13.07
CA MET A 26 9.87 4.25 -12.60
C MET A 26 10.26 2.82 -12.97
N VAL A 27 11.53 2.63 -13.29
CA VAL A 27 12.13 1.31 -13.45
C VAL A 27 12.51 0.79 -12.06
N TYR A 28 12.15 -0.45 -11.78
CA TYR A 28 12.49 -1.15 -10.54
C TYR A 28 13.37 -2.36 -10.86
N THR A 29 14.43 -2.55 -10.09
CA THR A 29 15.24 -3.76 -10.12
C THR A 29 14.70 -4.73 -9.07
N MET A 30 14.31 -5.94 -9.50
CA MET A 30 13.80 -6.99 -8.62
C MET A 30 14.73 -8.21 -8.69
N LYS A 31 15.01 -8.80 -7.53
CA LYS A 31 15.80 -10.04 -7.43
C LYS A 31 14.86 -11.24 -7.47
N GLN A 32 15.22 -12.27 -8.23
CA GLN A 32 14.49 -13.53 -8.34
C GLN A 32 15.14 -14.65 -7.51
N SER A 33 14.42 -15.74 -7.31
CA SER A 33 14.82 -16.83 -6.44
C SER A 33 16.03 -17.63 -6.95
N ASP A 34 16.26 -17.61 -8.27
CA ASP A 34 17.46 -18.15 -8.91
C ASP A 34 18.72 -17.27 -8.73
N GLY A 35 18.58 -16.12 -8.07
CA GLY A 35 19.65 -15.18 -7.79
C GLY A 35 19.85 -14.10 -8.84
N THR A 36 19.14 -14.17 -9.97
CA THR A 36 19.19 -13.15 -11.03
C THR A 36 18.42 -11.89 -10.63
N THR A 37 18.54 -10.84 -11.45
CA THR A 37 17.77 -9.61 -11.29
C THR A 37 17.11 -9.22 -12.60
N ILE A 38 15.92 -8.63 -12.53
CA ILE A 38 15.17 -8.11 -13.67
C ILE A 38 14.76 -6.65 -13.45
N GLN A 39 14.79 -5.86 -14.51
CA GLN A 39 14.31 -4.48 -14.56
C GLN A 39 12.89 -4.42 -15.13
N VAL A 40 11.97 -3.86 -14.35
CA VAL A 40 10.55 -3.83 -14.67
C VAL A 40 9.92 -2.46 -14.45
N TYR A 41 8.87 -2.17 -15.21
CA TYR A 41 7.89 -1.16 -14.84
C TYR A 41 6.82 -1.81 -13.97
N LYS A 42 6.52 -1.19 -12.83
CA LYS A 42 5.37 -1.55 -12.00
C LYS A 42 4.14 -0.77 -12.48
N HIS A 43 3.08 -1.50 -12.78
CA HIS A 43 1.77 -0.94 -13.10
C HIS A 43 0.85 -1.24 -11.93
N GLY A 44 0.06 -0.26 -11.52
CA GLY A 44 -0.74 -0.33 -10.30
C GLY A 44 -1.67 0.86 -10.18
N GLU A 45 -2.95 0.65 -10.47
CA GLU A 45 -4.03 1.40 -9.81
C GLU A 45 -4.79 0.41 -8.92
N SER A 46 -5.54 0.91 -7.93
CA SER A 46 -6.01 0.25 -6.70
C SER A 46 -6.44 -1.23 -6.74
N TYR A 47 -6.68 -1.83 -7.90
CA TYR A 47 -7.16 -3.20 -8.12
C TYR A 47 -6.50 -3.92 -9.31
N CYS A 48 -5.42 -3.37 -9.87
CA CYS A 48 -4.67 -4.00 -10.94
C CYS A 48 -3.17 -3.71 -10.83
N ALA A 49 -2.45 -4.60 -10.16
CA ALA A 49 -1.00 -4.63 -10.08
C ALA A 49 -0.37 -5.71 -11.00
N TYR A 50 0.36 -5.27 -12.01
CA TYR A 50 1.18 -6.14 -12.87
C TYR A 50 2.53 -5.50 -13.15
N TYR A 51 3.44 -6.28 -13.70
CA TYR A 51 4.75 -5.79 -14.11
C TYR A 51 4.90 -5.89 -15.62
N THR A 52 5.75 -5.05 -16.19
CA THR A 52 6.23 -5.27 -17.54
C THR A 52 7.75 -5.23 -17.60
N THR A 53 8.34 -6.06 -18.44
CA THR A 53 9.72 -5.86 -18.91
C THR A 53 9.86 -4.48 -19.59
N LEU A 54 11.10 -4.05 -19.81
CA LEU A 54 11.37 -2.77 -20.49
C LEU A 54 10.82 -2.72 -21.94
N ASP A 55 10.72 -3.86 -22.60
CA ASP A 55 10.09 -4.03 -23.94
C ASP A 55 8.59 -4.37 -23.87
N GLY A 56 7.95 -4.24 -22.71
CA GLY A 56 6.49 -4.24 -22.60
C GLY A 56 5.82 -5.63 -22.53
N LYS A 57 6.59 -6.69 -22.23
CA LYS A 57 6.04 -8.03 -21.97
C LYS A 57 5.44 -8.07 -20.58
N VAL A 58 4.24 -8.62 -20.44
CA VAL A 58 3.47 -8.61 -19.18
C VAL A 58 3.94 -9.74 -18.29
N LEU A 59 4.19 -9.42 -17.02
CA LEU A 59 4.70 -10.33 -16.00
C LEU A 59 3.80 -10.34 -14.77
N TYR A 60 3.72 -11.51 -14.13
CA TYR A 60 2.99 -11.75 -12.89
C TYR A 60 3.87 -12.55 -11.91
N SER A 61 3.74 -12.27 -10.61
CA SER A 61 4.37 -13.11 -9.59
C SER A 61 3.70 -14.48 -9.55
N ASN A 62 4.51 -15.55 -9.60
CA ASN A 62 4.02 -16.92 -9.52
C ASN A 62 4.24 -17.50 -8.10
N PRO A 63 3.17 -17.69 -7.29
CA PRO A 63 3.31 -18.22 -5.93
C PRO A 63 3.93 -19.63 -5.88
N ASP A 64 3.77 -20.43 -6.94
CA ASP A 64 4.31 -21.79 -7.02
C ASP A 64 5.83 -21.80 -7.31
N ILE A 65 6.39 -20.65 -7.69
CA ILE A 65 7.82 -20.46 -8.00
C ILE A 65 8.35 -19.30 -7.15
N ASN A 66 8.21 -19.40 -5.84
CA ASN A 66 8.75 -18.42 -4.87
C ASN A 66 8.35 -16.95 -5.14
N TYR A 67 7.21 -16.71 -5.77
CA TYR A 67 6.75 -15.39 -6.21
C TYR A 67 7.63 -14.73 -7.28
N ASP A 68 8.45 -15.50 -8.00
CA ASP A 68 9.23 -14.99 -9.13
C ASP A 68 8.34 -14.42 -10.23
N LEU A 69 8.85 -13.39 -10.92
CA LEU A 69 8.12 -12.75 -12.00
C LEU A 69 8.19 -13.63 -13.24
N CYS A 70 7.05 -14.24 -13.58
CA CYS A 70 6.89 -15.07 -14.76
C CYS A 70 6.09 -14.34 -15.83
N TYR A 71 6.25 -14.73 -17.10
CA TYR A 71 5.40 -14.20 -18.16
C TYR A 71 3.93 -14.53 -17.91
N ALA A 72 3.03 -13.60 -18.21
CA ALA A 72 1.60 -13.81 -18.04
C ALA A 72 0.96 -14.43 -19.29
N THR A 73 -0.10 -15.20 -19.08
CA THR A 73 -1.02 -15.66 -20.12
C THR A 73 -2.46 -15.39 -19.69
N VAL A 74 -3.43 -15.62 -20.59
CA VAL A 74 -4.85 -15.48 -20.31
C VAL A 74 -5.50 -16.87 -20.32
N VAL A 75 -6.17 -17.20 -19.21
CA VAL A 75 -7.00 -18.39 -19.07
C VAL A 75 -8.38 -17.93 -18.61
N ASP A 76 -9.44 -18.33 -19.32
CA ASP A 76 -10.83 -17.94 -19.01
C ASP A 76 -11.04 -16.42 -18.84
N GLY A 77 -10.38 -15.62 -19.69
CA GLY A 77 -10.46 -14.16 -19.64
C GLY A 77 -9.72 -13.51 -18.46
N LYS A 78 -8.94 -14.28 -17.70
CA LYS A 78 -8.15 -13.80 -16.55
C LYS A 78 -6.66 -13.95 -16.79
N PHE A 79 -5.90 -12.99 -16.29
CA PHE A 79 -4.43 -13.08 -16.27
C PHE A 79 -3.97 -14.08 -15.24
N VAL A 80 -3.10 -14.98 -15.67
CA VAL A 80 -2.43 -15.94 -14.81
C VAL A 80 -0.93 -15.98 -15.12
N PRO A 81 -0.07 -16.17 -14.10
CA PRO A 81 1.34 -16.40 -14.35
C PRO A 81 1.56 -17.75 -15.05
N THR A 82 2.50 -17.81 -15.97
CA THR A 82 3.06 -19.06 -16.47
C THR A 82 4.13 -19.58 -15.49
N SER A 83 4.70 -20.75 -15.78
CA SER A 83 5.88 -21.27 -15.08
C SER A 83 7.21 -20.74 -15.64
N ILE A 84 7.18 -19.83 -16.61
CA ILE A 84 8.38 -19.32 -17.29
C ILE A 84 8.81 -18.03 -16.61
N VAL A 85 9.86 -18.15 -15.80
CA VAL A 85 10.53 -17.03 -15.12
C VAL A 85 11.14 -16.08 -16.16
N ALA A 86 10.92 -14.79 -15.97
CA ALA A 86 11.35 -13.76 -16.91
C ALA A 86 12.67 -13.11 -16.49
N HIS A 87 13.54 -12.88 -17.48
CA HIS A 87 14.81 -12.17 -17.31
C HIS A 87 14.86 -10.84 -18.08
N ASP A 88 15.90 -10.04 -17.81
CA ASP A 88 16.22 -8.87 -18.62
C ASP A 88 16.44 -9.27 -20.09
N ILE A 89 16.20 -8.34 -21.02
CA ILE A 89 16.18 -8.61 -22.46
C ILE A 89 17.47 -9.30 -22.94
N ALA A 90 18.62 -8.93 -22.36
CA ALA A 90 19.92 -9.47 -22.69
C ALA A 90 20.15 -10.90 -22.18
N ASP A 91 19.41 -11.33 -21.16
CA ASP A 91 19.63 -12.57 -20.39
C ASP A 91 18.51 -13.61 -20.62
N ARG A 92 17.59 -13.34 -21.56
CA ARG A 92 16.47 -14.24 -21.86
C ARG A 92 16.96 -15.63 -22.27
N THR A 93 16.41 -16.63 -21.61
CA THR A 93 16.68 -18.03 -21.97
C THR A 93 15.97 -18.42 -23.27
N GLN A 94 16.40 -19.52 -23.88
CA GLN A 94 15.78 -20.04 -25.11
C GLN A 94 14.28 -20.35 -24.91
N ALA A 95 13.89 -20.87 -23.74
CA ALA A 95 12.50 -21.14 -23.40
C ALA A 95 11.64 -19.87 -23.37
N GLU A 96 12.21 -18.74 -22.90
CA GLU A 96 11.51 -17.45 -22.92
C GLU A 96 11.34 -16.92 -24.33
N ILE A 97 12.37 -17.04 -25.17
CA ILE A 97 12.32 -16.59 -26.57
C ILE A 97 11.24 -17.36 -27.33
N GLU A 98 11.18 -18.69 -27.14
CA GLU A 98 10.16 -19.55 -27.75
C GLU A 98 8.76 -19.17 -27.28
N PHE A 99 8.56 -18.99 -25.97
CA PHE A 99 7.28 -18.53 -25.44
C PHE A 99 6.88 -17.17 -26.01
N LEU A 100 7.78 -16.19 -26.00
CA LEU A 100 7.52 -14.83 -26.47
C LEU A 100 7.23 -14.75 -27.97
N SER A 101 7.67 -15.72 -28.77
CA SER A 101 7.33 -15.81 -30.20
C SER A 101 5.86 -16.14 -30.45
N THR A 102 5.21 -16.78 -29.47
CA THR A 102 3.79 -17.17 -29.53
C THR A 102 2.89 -16.35 -28.62
N CYS A 103 3.48 -15.62 -27.66
CA CYS A 103 2.75 -14.79 -26.70
C CYS A 103 2.19 -13.53 -27.37
N THR A 104 0.86 -13.44 -27.41
CA THR A 104 0.11 -12.32 -28.02
C THR A 104 -0.20 -11.20 -27.03
N ILE A 105 0.01 -11.44 -25.74
CA ILE A 105 -0.35 -10.53 -24.66
C ILE A 105 0.77 -9.52 -24.40
N ASN A 106 0.41 -8.24 -24.40
CA ASN A 106 1.29 -7.13 -24.06
C ASN A 106 0.55 -6.07 -23.24
N ALA A 107 1.25 -5.04 -22.77
CA ALA A 107 0.68 -4.01 -21.90
C ALA A 107 -0.55 -3.26 -22.48
N ALA A 108 -0.74 -3.27 -23.80
CA ALA A 108 -1.85 -2.64 -24.50
C ALA A 108 -2.97 -3.64 -24.88
N SER A 109 -2.82 -4.92 -24.56
CA SER A 109 -3.83 -5.93 -24.84
C SER A 109 -5.14 -5.60 -24.09
N PRO A 110 -6.32 -5.74 -24.73
CA PRO A 110 -7.61 -5.43 -24.12
C PRO A 110 -7.83 -6.09 -22.76
N GLU A 111 -7.34 -7.31 -22.59
CA GLU A 111 -7.42 -8.05 -21.35
C GLU A 111 -6.67 -7.29 -20.22
N VAL A 112 -5.49 -6.72 -20.51
CA VAL A 112 -4.70 -5.94 -19.53
C VAL A 112 -5.44 -4.66 -19.13
N LEU A 113 -6.17 -4.08 -20.08
CA LEU A 113 -6.99 -2.89 -19.86
C LEU A 113 -8.28 -3.21 -19.11
N ASP A 114 -8.89 -4.38 -19.33
CA ASP A 114 -10.12 -4.82 -18.66
C ASP A 114 -9.88 -5.16 -17.17
N LEU A 115 -8.67 -5.62 -16.83
CA LEU A 115 -8.25 -5.71 -15.43
C LEU A 115 -8.33 -4.36 -14.68
N ARG A 116 -8.25 -3.22 -15.38
CA ARG A 116 -8.40 -1.89 -14.77
C ARG A 116 -9.87 -1.56 -14.47
N GLY A 117 -10.80 -2.13 -15.21
CA GLY A 117 -12.24 -1.92 -15.05
C GLY A 117 -12.93 -2.93 -14.13
N GLY A 118 -12.34 -4.10 -13.92
CA GLY A 118 -13.04 -5.30 -13.44
C GLY A 118 -13.12 -5.56 -11.93
N ASN A 119 -12.54 -4.72 -11.07
CA ASN A 119 -12.69 -4.91 -9.63
C ASN A 119 -13.03 -3.60 -8.92
N GLU A 120 -14.33 -3.40 -8.70
CA GLU A 120 -14.79 -2.59 -7.59
C GLU A 120 -14.41 -3.32 -6.28
N GLY A 121 -13.13 -3.29 -5.91
CA GLY A 121 -12.77 -3.64 -4.53
C GLY A 121 -13.57 -2.76 -3.58
N PRO A 122 -13.73 -3.15 -2.31
CA PRO A 122 -14.68 -2.51 -1.41
C PRO A 122 -14.45 -1.01 -1.46
N ARG A 123 -15.39 -0.28 -2.11
CA ARG A 123 -15.41 1.18 -2.09
C ARG A 123 -15.18 1.50 -0.64
N ARG A 124 -14.06 2.16 -0.28
CA ARG A 124 -13.74 2.46 1.12
C ARG A 124 -14.99 3.11 1.70
N VAL A 125 -15.81 2.31 2.38
CA VAL A 125 -17.12 2.77 2.81
C VAL A 125 -16.74 3.70 3.94
N HIS A 126 -16.80 5.00 3.68
CA HIS A 126 -16.73 5.98 4.73
C HIS A 126 -17.84 5.62 5.71
N TYR A 127 -17.46 4.96 6.81
CA TYR A 127 -18.41 4.56 7.81
C TYR A 127 -18.70 5.78 8.66
N SER A 128 -19.98 6.01 8.92
CA SER A 128 -20.46 7.10 9.78
C SER A 128 -21.06 6.49 11.04
N SER A 129 -20.94 7.19 12.17
CA SER A 129 -21.66 6.83 13.40
C SER A 129 -23.17 7.17 13.34
N THR A 130 -23.63 7.77 12.23
CA THR A 130 -25.02 8.14 11.98
C THR A 130 -25.44 7.74 10.56
N ALA A 131 -26.74 7.43 10.39
CA ALA A 131 -27.31 6.95 9.14
C ALA A 131 -27.28 7.98 7.99
N ASP A 132 -27.18 9.27 8.31
CA ASP A 132 -27.08 10.36 7.34
C ASP A 132 -25.66 10.55 6.74
N GLY A 133 -24.68 9.78 7.20
CA GLY A 133 -23.30 9.85 6.71
C GLY A 133 -22.44 10.97 7.30
N LEU A 134 -22.99 11.87 8.13
CA LEU A 134 -22.26 13.02 8.69
C LEU A 134 -21.41 12.68 9.91
N GLY A 135 -21.81 11.66 10.67
CA GLY A 135 -21.20 11.25 11.91
C GLY A 135 -21.68 12.10 13.10
N LYS A 136 -21.72 11.47 14.27
CA LYS A 136 -21.97 12.14 15.54
C LYS A 136 -20.68 12.73 16.08
N TYR A 137 -20.69 14.03 16.41
CA TYR A 137 -19.55 14.71 17.00
C TYR A 137 -19.01 13.95 18.22
N GLY A 138 -17.68 13.79 18.28
CA GLY A 138 -17.01 13.08 19.37
C GLY A 138 -17.23 11.57 19.42
N THR A 139 -17.83 10.98 18.39
CA THR A 139 -18.07 9.53 18.27
C THR A 139 -17.28 8.99 17.09
N SER A 140 -16.40 8.01 17.34
CA SER A 140 -15.73 7.32 16.23
C SER A 140 -16.72 6.51 15.42
N ALA A 141 -16.43 6.30 14.14
CA ALA A 141 -17.14 5.33 13.32
C ALA A 141 -16.65 3.92 13.66
N LEU A 142 -15.88 3.28 12.78
CA LEU A 142 -15.27 1.97 13.06
C LEU A 142 -13.85 2.08 13.66
N GLY A 143 -13.33 3.29 13.84
CA GLY A 143 -11.98 3.52 14.35
C GLY A 143 -11.85 3.26 15.85
N ALA A 144 -10.66 2.86 16.29
CA ALA A 144 -10.34 2.67 17.71
C ALA A 144 -10.27 4.01 18.49
N VAL A 145 -10.05 5.13 17.78
CA VAL A 145 -9.97 6.48 18.35
C VAL A 145 -11.02 7.39 17.76
N LYS A 146 -11.42 8.42 18.50
CA LYS A 146 -12.27 9.51 18.02
C LYS A 146 -11.47 10.40 17.06
N SER A 147 -12.13 10.97 16.06
CA SER A 147 -11.53 11.94 15.14
C SER A 147 -11.38 13.35 15.74
N ILE A 148 -11.54 13.50 17.05
CA ILE A 148 -11.37 14.72 17.83
C ILE A 148 -10.81 14.38 19.22
N GLY A 149 -10.27 15.38 19.90
CA GLY A 149 -9.65 15.28 21.22
C GLY A 149 -8.19 14.82 21.15
N ASN A 150 -7.70 14.39 22.31
CA ASN A 150 -6.35 13.86 22.47
C ASN A 150 -6.39 12.34 22.47
N ALA A 151 -5.53 11.69 21.68
CA ALA A 151 -5.45 10.24 21.60
C ALA A 151 -3.99 9.79 21.62
N LYS A 152 -3.66 8.84 22.50
CA LYS A 152 -2.35 8.18 22.51
C LYS A 152 -2.32 7.11 21.43
N ILE A 153 -1.35 7.18 20.53
CA ILE A 153 -1.23 6.27 19.40
C ILE A 153 0.17 5.62 19.44
N PRO A 154 0.25 4.30 19.66
CA PRO A 154 1.53 3.61 19.68
C PRO A 154 2.11 3.51 18.26
N VAL A 155 3.42 3.59 18.17
CA VAL A 155 4.19 3.34 16.96
C VAL A 155 5.22 2.26 17.31
N ILE A 156 5.22 1.18 16.53
CA ILE A 156 6.20 0.08 16.67
C ILE A 156 7.08 0.11 15.43
N LEU A 157 8.40 0.18 15.62
CA LEU A 157 9.37 0.01 14.55
C LEU A 157 9.65 -1.48 14.37
N VAL A 158 9.64 -1.96 13.13
CA VAL A 158 9.68 -3.38 12.84
C VAL A 158 10.82 -3.69 11.88
N ASN A 159 11.66 -4.65 12.25
CA ASN A 159 12.65 -5.29 11.39
C ASN A 159 12.15 -6.68 11.00
N TYR A 160 12.35 -7.07 9.75
CA TYR A 160 12.18 -8.46 9.33
C TYR A 160 13.42 -9.28 9.71
N ALA A 161 13.35 -10.61 9.63
CA ALA A 161 14.50 -11.47 9.92
C ALA A 161 15.69 -11.16 8.98
N ASP A 162 15.41 -11.01 7.68
CA ASP A 162 16.35 -10.75 6.59
C ASP A 162 16.58 -9.26 6.28
N VAL A 163 15.60 -8.39 6.56
CA VAL A 163 15.66 -6.95 6.22
C VAL A 163 15.58 -6.09 7.47
N LYS A 164 16.61 -5.28 7.69
CA LYS A 164 16.70 -4.35 8.82
C LYS A 164 16.43 -2.91 8.39
N LEU A 165 15.96 -2.10 9.33
CA LEU A 165 15.95 -0.65 9.22
C LEU A 165 17.37 -0.15 8.95
N GLN A 166 17.47 0.93 8.17
CA GLN A 166 18.76 1.52 7.84
C GLN A 166 19.43 2.08 9.10
N GLU A 167 20.75 2.24 9.08
CA GLU A 167 21.54 2.71 10.22
C GLU A 167 21.00 4.02 10.83
N HIS A 168 20.51 4.94 9.99
CA HIS A 168 19.97 6.24 10.43
C HIS A 168 18.46 6.22 10.73
N SER A 169 17.80 5.06 10.67
CA SER A 169 16.38 4.88 10.98
C SER A 169 16.15 4.63 12.47
N THR A 170 16.56 5.58 13.32
CA THR A 170 16.55 5.43 14.79
C THR A 170 15.17 5.70 15.41
N VAL A 171 14.97 5.21 16.64
CA VAL A 171 13.76 5.49 17.44
C VAL A 171 13.56 6.99 17.63
N GLU A 172 14.64 7.73 17.91
CA GLU A 172 14.62 9.17 18.12
C GLU A 172 14.17 9.89 16.84
N LEU A 173 14.72 9.51 15.68
CA LEU A 173 14.32 10.09 14.41
C LEU A 173 12.82 9.87 14.13
N TYR A 174 12.33 8.64 14.30
CA TYR A 174 10.92 8.36 14.04
C TYR A 174 10.00 8.99 15.08
N GLN A 175 10.44 9.13 16.34
CA GLN A 175 9.68 9.87 17.35
C GLN A 175 9.50 11.34 16.96
N ARG A 176 10.55 11.95 16.41
CA ARG A 176 10.54 13.32 15.87
C ARG A 176 9.61 13.44 14.67
N ILE A 177 9.78 12.59 13.65
CA ILE A 177 8.90 12.55 12.46
C ILE A 177 7.42 12.38 12.84
N MET A 178 7.12 11.58 13.87
CA MET A 178 5.75 11.30 14.26
C MET A 178 5.11 12.43 15.10
N ALA A 179 5.88 13.11 15.95
CA ALA A 179 5.30 13.94 17.02
C ALA A 179 5.91 15.34 17.21
N GLU A 180 7.11 15.64 16.69
CA GLU A 180 7.75 16.94 16.90
C GLU A 180 7.01 18.05 16.14
N GLU A 181 6.62 19.08 16.87
CA GLU A 181 5.96 20.23 16.27
C GLU A 181 6.94 20.99 15.37
N GLY A 182 6.53 21.20 14.11
CA GLY A 182 7.35 21.90 13.12
C GLY A 182 8.52 21.08 12.57
N TYR A 183 8.49 19.74 12.68
CA TYR A 183 9.57 18.88 12.15
C TYR A 183 9.91 19.20 10.68
N SER A 184 11.16 19.60 10.42
CA SER A 184 11.62 20.02 9.09
C SER A 184 13.00 19.50 8.70
N ASP A 185 13.57 18.56 9.46
CA ASP A 185 14.97 18.12 9.29
C ASP A 185 15.22 17.29 8.03
N LYS A 186 14.16 16.70 7.45
CA LYS A 186 14.27 15.97 6.17
C LYS A 186 13.84 16.88 5.02
N TYR A 187 14.57 16.80 3.91
CA TYR A 187 14.22 17.51 2.69
C TYR A 187 12.75 17.26 2.31
N GLY A 188 11.98 18.34 2.16
CA GLY A 188 10.56 18.30 1.83
C GLY A 188 9.61 18.06 3.00
N SER A 189 10.09 17.92 4.24
CA SER A 189 9.22 17.90 5.43
C SER A 189 8.78 19.32 5.82
N VAL A 190 7.48 19.49 6.09
CA VAL A 190 6.82 20.76 6.45
C VAL A 190 6.09 20.67 7.80
N GLY A 191 6.49 19.69 8.61
CA GLY A 191 5.83 19.29 9.86
C GLY A 191 5.89 17.77 10.07
N SER A 192 5.54 17.35 11.29
CA SER A 192 5.39 15.94 11.66
C SER A 192 4.03 15.36 11.23
N VAL A 193 3.87 14.05 11.43
CA VAL A 193 2.56 13.38 11.26
C VAL A 193 1.53 14.00 12.20
N ARG A 194 1.91 14.35 13.44
CA ARG A 194 1.06 15.11 14.36
C ARG A 194 0.62 16.45 13.74
N ASP A 195 1.55 17.23 13.19
CA ASP A 195 1.22 18.55 12.60
C ASP A 195 0.19 18.42 11.48
N TYR A 196 0.31 17.40 10.63
CA TYR A 196 -0.70 17.13 9.60
C TYR A 196 -2.10 16.96 10.20
N PHE A 197 -2.26 16.14 11.25
CA PHE A 197 -3.56 15.90 11.88
C PHE A 197 -4.09 17.12 12.64
N VAL A 198 -3.22 17.85 13.33
CA VAL A 198 -3.58 19.09 14.05
C VAL A 198 -4.04 20.16 13.06
N GLN A 199 -3.29 20.41 11.99
CA GLN A 199 -3.62 21.43 11.00
C GLN A 199 -4.92 21.09 10.25
N ASN A 200 -5.09 19.84 9.79
CA ASN A 200 -6.29 19.42 9.06
C ASN A 200 -7.56 19.34 9.92
N SER A 201 -7.41 19.39 11.25
CA SER A 201 -8.54 19.40 12.18
C SER A 201 -8.76 20.75 12.85
N TYR A 202 -8.02 21.80 12.47
CA TYR A 202 -8.01 23.09 13.16
C TYR A 202 -7.75 22.95 14.67
N GLY A 203 -6.86 22.01 15.04
CA GLY A 203 -6.53 21.69 16.43
C GLY A 203 -7.59 20.87 17.17
N MET A 204 -8.70 20.49 16.53
CA MET A 204 -9.72 19.66 17.19
C MET A 204 -9.26 18.23 17.45
N PHE A 205 -8.31 17.71 16.66
CA PHE A 205 -7.68 16.41 16.88
C PHE A 205 -6.18 16.59 17.11
N ASN A 206 -5.73 16.19 18.30
CA ASN A 206 -4.35 16.35 18.75
C ASN A 206 -3.78 14.99 19.18
N PRO A 207 -3.30 14.17 18.23
CA PRO A 207 -2.74 12.87 18.54
C PRO A 207 -1.37 12.98 19.23
N ASP A 208 -1.16 12.09 20.19
CA ASP A 208 0.11 11.88 20.90
C ASP A 208 0.71 10.56 20.39
N PHE A 209 1.55 10.66 19.35
CA PHE A 209 2.25 9.52 18.78
C PHE A 209 3.50 9.18 19.60
N LYS A 210 3.60 7.92 20.02
CA LYS A 210 4.76 7.44 20.79
C LYS A 210 5.38 6.23 20.13
N VAL A 211 6.68 6.30 19.83
CA VAL A 211 7.45 5.10 19.49
C VAL A 211 7.65 4.30 20.78
N VAL A 212 7.00 3.14 20.87
CA VAL A 212 6.93 2.33 22.11
C VAL A 212 7.83 1.11 22.08
N ALA A 213 8.22 0.64 20.89
CA ALA A 213 9.09 -0.52 20.73
C ALA A 213 9.80 -0.51 19.37
N ALA A 214 10.95 -1.19 19.33
CA ALA A 214 11.60 -1.63 18.11
C ALA A 214 11.79 -3.15 18.20
N VAL A 215 11.21 -3.89 17.26
CA VAL A 215 11.13 -5.36 17.32
C VAL A 215 11.76 -6.01 16.10
N ASN A 216 12.17 -7.27 16.25
CA ASN A 216 12.62 -8.13 15.15
C ASN A 216 11.62 -9.25 14.99
N LEU A 217 10.96 -9.30 13.84
CA LEU A 217 10.06 -10.40 13.48
C LEU A 217 10.85 -11.67 13.23
N SER A 218 10.18 -12.80 13.39
CA SER A 218 10.76 -14.13 13.26
C SER A 218 10.90 -14.62 11.82
N LYS A 219 10.19 -14.02 10.85
CA LYS A 219 10.25 -14.41 9.43
C LYS A 219 10.79 -13.31 8.53
N ASP A 220 11.13 -13.71 7.31
CA ASP A 220 11.62 -12.83 6.27
C ASP A 220 10.52 -11.91 5.73
N ARG A 221 10.91 -10.79 5.12
CA ARG A 221 9.99 -9.83 4.51
C ARG A 221 9.06 -10.47 3.49
N SER A 222 9.56 -11.45 2.72
CA SER A 222 8.78 -12.17 1.71
C SER A 222 7.64 -13.00 2.30
N TYR A 223 7.76 -13.50 3.53
CA TYR A 223 6.71 -14.28 4.18
C TYR A 223 5.49 -13.42 4.52
N TYR A 224 5.72 -12.28 5.18
CA TYR A 224 4.64 -11.37 5.60
C TYR A 224 4.07 -10.55 4.44
N GLY A 225 4.93 -10.16 3.49
CA GLY A 225 4.55 -9.43 2.28
C GLY A 225 4.11 -10.33 1.12
N ALA A 226 3.76 -11.58 1.40
CA ALA A 226 3.24 -12.51 0.40
C ALA A 226 1.83 -12.11 -0.02
N ASN A 227 1.55 -12.15 -1.33
CA ASN A 227 0.28 -11.70 -1.92
C ASN A 227 -0.39 -12.83 -2.72
N SER A 228 -1.72 -12.94 -2.64
CA SER A 228 -2.46 -13.99 -3.33
C SER A 228 -2.85 -13.57 -4.76
N GLY A 229 -1.96 -13.76 -5.74
CA GLY A 229 -2.28 -13.63 -7.17
C GLY A 229 -2.37 -12.20 -7.71
N GLY A 230 -1.35 -11.79 -8.48
CA GLY A 230 -1.15 -10.47 -9.11
C GLY A 230 -2.24 -9.39 -8.95
N SER A 231 -2.87 -8.96 -10.04
CA SER A 231 -3.66 -7.71 -10.06
C SER A 231 -4.78 -7.62 -9.03
N ASN A 232 -5.42 -8.73 -8.69
CA ASN A 232 -6.60 -8.81 -7.84
C ASN A 232 -6.32 -9.42 -6.46
N GLY A 233 -5.04 -9.61 -6.13
CA GLY A 233 -4.63 -10.31 -4.93
C GLY A 233 -4.64 -9.44 -3.68
N GLY A 234 -4.93 -10.07 -2.55
CA GLY A 234 -4.77 -9.45 -1.23
C GLY A 234 -3.44 -9.82 -0.59
N ASP A 235 -3.05 -9.05 0.43
CA ASP A 235 -1.96 -9.44 1.32
C ASP A 235 -2.39 -10.71 2.08
N ILE A 236 -1.57 -11.76 2.02
CA ILE A 236 -1.90 -13.05 2.65
C ILE A 236 -1.67 -12.97 4.17
N ARG A 237 -0.58 -12.31 4.59
CA ARG A 237 -0.05 -12.38 5.96
C ARG A 237 0.30 -11.03 6.58
N ALA A 238 -0.26 -9.94 6.07
CA ALA A 238 -0.05 -8.62 6.64
C ALA A 238 -0.58 -8.53 8.09
N GLU A 239 -1.67 -9.22 8.40
CA GLU A 239 -2.22 -9.27 9.77
C GLU A 239 -1.30 -10.03 10.73
N GLU A 240 -0.71 -11.16 10.31
CA GLU A 240 0.26 -11.92 11.11
C GLU A 240 1.47 -11.06 11.50
N MET A 241 1.93 -10.19 10.59
CA MET A 241 3.02 -9.24 10.86
C MET A 241 2.68 -8.30 12.03
N VAL A 242 1.47 -7.74 12.01
CA VAL A 242 1.01 -6.80 13.04
C VAL A 242 0.83 -7.51 14.38
N ILE A 243 0.23 -8.70 14.39
CA ILE A 243 0.02 -9.50 15.60
C ILE A 243 1.37 -9.79 16.27
N GLU A 244 2.34 -10.32 15.52
CA GLU A 244 3.65 -10.65 16.06
C GLU A 244 4.39 -9.41 16.57
N ALA A 245 4.32 -8.28 15.85
CA ALA A 245 4.95 -7.04 16.30
C ALA A 245 4.39 -6.55 17.64
N VAL A 246 3.06 -6.65 17.83
CA VAL A 246 2.40 -6.28 19.09
C VAL A 246 2.78 -7.24 20.21
N GLU A 247 2.82 -8.55 19.96
CA GLU A 247 3.25 -9.54 20.95
C GLU A 247 4.70 -9.34 21.39
N LEU A 248 5.60 -9.05 20.45
CA LEU A 248 7.01 -8.77 20.74
C LEU A 248 7.16 -7.48 21.54
N ALA A 249 6.42 -6.42 21.20
CA ALA A 249 6.41 -5.19 21.97
C ALA A 249 5.87 -5.42 23.40
N ALA A 250 4.82 -6.22 23.56
CA ALA A 250 4.29 -6.58 24.87
C ALA A 250 5.32 -7.37 25.70
N LYS A 251 6.07 -8.29 25.08
CA LYS A 251 7.19 -9.01 25.72
C LYS A 251 8.34 -8.08 26.14
N GLN A 252 8.52 -6.94 25.46
CA GLN A 252 9.45 -5.86 25.87
C GLN A 252 8.88 -4.97 27.00
N GLY A 253 7.66 -5.23 27.49
CA GLY A 253 7.03 -4.50 28.58
C GLY A 253 6.08 -3.37 28.16
N VAL A 254 5.73 -3.27 26.87
CA VAL A 254 4.72 -2.30 26.42
C VAL A 254 3.34 -2.70 26.92
N ASP A 255 2.71 -1.81 27.68
CA ASP A 255 1.36 -2.00 28.22
C ASP A 255 0.29 -1.43 27.27
N PHE A 256 -0.28 -2.31 26.44
CA PHE A 256 -1.34 -1.94 25.50
C PHE A 256 -2.72 -1.80 26.16
N SER A 257 -2.92 -2.20 27.42
CA SER A 257 -4.22 -2.09 28.10
C SER A 257 -4.65 -0.63 28.29
N LYS A 258 -3.69 0.30 28.25
CA LYS A 258 -3.90 1.74 28.40
C LYS A 258 -4.18 2.46 27.08
N LEU A 259 -4.23 1.72 25.97
CA LEU A 259 -4.41 2.29 24.64
C LEU A 259 -5.83 2.07 24.12
N PRO A 260 -6.32 2.96 23.25
CA PRO A 260 -7.67 2.83 22.69
C PRO A 260 -7.79 1.54 21.87
N THR A 261 -8.72 0.66 22.24
CA THR A 261 -9.09 -0.51 21.43
C THR A 261 -10.46 -0.31 20.80
N ARG A 262 -10.68 -0.96 19.66
CA ARG A 262 -12.02 -1.02 19.07
C ARG A 262 -12.94 -1.74 20.06
N LYS A 263 -14.04 -1.11 20.48
CA LYS A 263 -15.09 -1.82 21.20
C LYS A 263 -15.64 -2.91 20.27
N ALA A 264 -15.66 -4.16 20.74
CA ALA A 264 -16.40 -5.22 20.05
C ALA A 264 -17.84 -4.74 19.85
N MET A 265 -18.31 -4.81 18.61
CA MET A 265 -19.72 -4.59 18.26
C MET A 265 -20.54 -5.81 18.67
#